data_AF-A0A948ATD8-F1
#
_entry.id   AF-A0A948ATD8-F1
#
_cell.length_a   1.000
_cell.length_b   1.000
_cell.length_c   1.000
_cell.angle_alpha   90.00
_cell.angle_beta   90.00
_cell.angle_gamma   90.00
#
_symmetry.space_group_name_H-M   'P 1'
#
loop_
_entity.id
_entity.type
_entity.pdbx_description
1 polymer ?
#
loop_
_entity_poly.entity_id
_entity_poly.type
_entity_poly.pdbx_seq_one_letter_code
_entity_poly.pdbx_strand_id
1 'polypeptide(L)' 'MKSDTEVRHEGVKALMQVLGMVDAERFIALINREQFDYTEWRKTQWLDETVTSLAEQARVLRNRRV' A
#
# COMPACT_ATOMS: atom_id res chain seq x y z
N MET A 1 5.77 9.69 15.08
CA MET A 1 4.72 8.90 14.41
C MET A 1 3.58 9.84 14.08
N LYS A 2 2.95 9.70 12.91
CA LYS A 2 1.74 10.45 12.57
C LYS A 2 0.57 9.91 13.40
N SER A 3 -0.36 10.77 13.75
CA SER A 3 -1.64 10.41 14.35
C SER A 3 -2.54 9.69 13.34
N ASP A 4 -3.51 8.93 13.84
CA ASP A 4 -4.50 8.26 13.00
C ASP A 4 -5.23 9.23 12.06
N THR A 5 -5.50 10.45 12.53
CA THR A 5 -6.14 11.50 11.74
C THR A 5 -5.25 11.96 10.59
N GLU A 6 -3.96 12.18 10.84
CA GLU A 6 -2.99 12.56 9.81
C GLU A 6 -2.82 11.45 8.77
N VAL A 7 -2.73 10.19 9.20
CA VAL A 7 -2.64 9.03 8.30
C VAL A 7 -3.88 8.93 7.40
N ARG A 8 -5.08 9.13 7.96
CA ARG A 8 -6.32 9.11 7.16
C ARG A 8 -6.39 10.26 6.16
N HIS A 9 -6.03 11.48 6.56
CA HIS A 9 -6.04 12.63 5.66
C HIS A 9 -5.08 12.45 4.49
N GLU A 10 -3.87 12.00 4.77
CA GLU A 10 -2.88 11.73 3.71
C GLU A 10 -3.32 10.59 2.81
N GLY A 11 -3.91 9.53 3.37
CA GLY A 11 -4.45 8.40 2.60
C GLY A 11 -5.55 8.82 1.63
N VAL A 12 -6.54 9.59 2.09
CA VAL A 12 -7.61 10.10 1.22
C VAL A 12 -7.04 11.00 0.11
N LYS A 13 -6.09 11.88 0.45
CA LYS A 13 -5.43 12.73 -0.54
C LYS A 13 -4.70 11.91 -1.61
N ALA A 14 -3.96 10.88 -1.20
CA ALA A 14 -3.26 9.99 -2.13
C ALA A 14 -4.23 9.24 -3.04
N LEU A 15 -5.34 8.72 -2.50
CA LEU A 15 -6.39 8.06 -3.28
C LEU A 15 -6.98 9.00 -4.34
N MET A 16 -7.33 10.23 -3.95
CA MET A 16 -7.86 11.23 -4.88
C MET A 16 -6.86 11.59 -5.99
N GLN A 17 -5.56 11.64 -5.69
CA GLN A 17 -4.53 11.95 -6.68
C GLN A 17 -4.36 10.85 -7.73
N VAL A 18 -4.54 9.59 -7.35
CA VAL A 18 -4.34 8.44 -8.23
C VAL A 18 -5.61 8.04 -8.97
N LEU A 19 -6.75 8.02 -8.28
CA LEU A 19 -8.02 7.50 -8.80
C LEU A 19 -8.97 8.62 -9.27
N GLY A 20 -8.73 9.86 -8.84
CA GLY A 20 -9.72 10.93 -8.99
C GLY A 20 -10.84 10.84 -7.95
N MET A 21 -11.71 11.86 -7.92
CA MET A 21 -12.68 12.04 -6.84
C MET A 21 -13.73 10.91 -6.76
N VAL A 22 -14.32 10.53 -7.90
CA VAL A 22 -15.43 9.56 -7.94
C VAL A 22 -14.96 8.16 -7.57
N ASP A 23 -13.84 7.71 -8.13
CA ASP A 23 -13.32 6.37 -7.87
C ASP A 23 -12.67 6.25 -6.49
N ALA A 24 -12.09 7.33 -5.95
CA ALA A 24 -11.60 7.34 -4.56
C ALA A 24 -12.74 7.16 -3.55
N GLU A 25 -13.87 7.87 -3.71
CA GLU A 25 -15.06 7.70 -2.88
C GLU A 25 -15.62 6.28 -2.99
N ARG A 26 -15.71 5.74 -4.20
CA ARG A 26 -16.15 4.36 -4.43
C ARG A 26 -15.23 3.34 -3.76
N PHE A 27 -13.92 3.54 -3.84
CA PHE A 27 -12.93 2.68 -3.19
C PHE A 27 -13.10 2.66 -1.67
N ILE A 28 -13.26 3.84 -1.04
CA ILE A 28 -13.49 3.94 0.41
C ILE A 28 -14.79 3.24 0.79
N ALA A 29 -15.85 3.41 0.00
CA ALA A 29 -17.13 2.73 0.23
C ALA A 29 -17.01 1.20 0.14
N LEU A 30 -16.22 0.68 -0.82
CA LEU A 30 -16.00 -0.76 -0.98
C LEU A 30 -15.19 -1.33 0.19
N ILE A 31 -14.09 -0.69 0.58
CA ILE A 31 -13.27 -1.12 1.73
C ILE A 31 -14.05 -1.10 3.05
N ASN A 32 -15.00 -0.17 3.22
CA ASN A 32 -15.82 -0.12 4.42
C ASN A 32 -16.96 -1.16 4.42
N ARG A 33 -17.41 -1.61 3.25
CA ARG A 33 -18.52 -2.57 3.09
C ARG A 33 -18.06 -4.02 3.08
N GLU A 34 -16.92 -4.27 2.47
CA GLU A 34 -16.35 -5.60 2.30
C GLU A 34 -15.16 -5.77 3.24
N GLN A 35 -15.02 -6.93 3.87
CA GLN A 35 -13.79 -7.23 4.62
C GLN A 35 -12.66 -7.39 3.62
N PHE A 36 -11.83 -6.35 3.47
CA PHE A 36 -10.61 -6.44 2.68
C PHE A 36 -9.62 -7.39 3.37
N ASP A 37 -9.42 -8.56 2.80
CA ASP A 37 -8.46 -9.53 3.34
C ASP A 37 -7.03 -9.08 3.01
N TYR A 38 -6.43 -8.39 3.97
CA TYR A 38 -5.05 -7.94 3.89
C TYR A 38 -4.06 -9.11 3.73
N THR A 39 -4.37 -10.30 4.26
CA THR A 39 -3.50 -11.48 4.15
C THR A 39 -3.48 -12.01 2.73
N GLU A 40 -4.65 -12.13 2.10
CA GLU A 40 -4.75 -12.53 0.69
C GLU A 40 -4.12 -11.51 -0.24
N TRP A 41 -4.40 -10.21 -0.05
CA TRP A 41 -3.77 -9.16 -0.86
C TRP A 41 -2.24 -9.17 -0.72
N ARG A 42 -1.71 -9.43 0.48
CA ARG A 42 -0.26 -9.47 0.69
C ARG A 42 0.39 -10.63 -0.07
N LYS A 43 -0.29 -11.78 -0.21
CA LYS A 43 0.24 -12.92 -0.98
C LYS A 43 0.52 -12.54 -2.44
N THR A 44 -0.23 -11.59 -2.99
CA THR A 44 -0.06 -11.18 -4.39
C THR A 44 1.07 -10.18 -4.61
N GLN A 45 1.64 -9.59 -3.55
CA GLN A 45 2.62 -8.49 -3.65
C GLN A 45 3.99 -8.92 -4.21
N TRP A 46 4.32 -10.21 -4.16
CA TRP A 46 5.63 -10.73 -4.57
C TRP A 46 5.51 -11.93 -5.52
N LEU A 47 4.39 -12.07 -6.24
CA LEU A 47 4.18 -13.22 -7.14
C LEU A 47 5.26 -13.32 -8.23
N ASP A 48 5.80 -12.18 -8.65
CA ASP A 48 6.83 -12.11 -9.69
C ASP A 48 8.26 -12.10 -9.13
N GLU A 49 8.42 -12.21 -7.81
CA GLU A 49 9.71 -12.06 -7.14
C GLU A 49 10.13 -13.35 -6.42
N THR A 50 11.38 -13.75 -6.61
CA THR A 50 11.95 -14.88 -5.87
C THR A 50 12.54 -14.41 -4.54
N VAL A 51 12.64 -15.32 -3.56
CA VAL A 51 13.31 -15.04 -2.27
C VAL A 51 14.72 -14.47 -2.48
N THR A 52 15.47 -14.98 -3.46
CA THR A 52 16.81 -14.49 -3.78
C THR A 52 16.77 -13.07 -4.34
N SER A 53 15.82 -12.74 -5.22
CA SER A 53 15.65 -11.38 -5.75
C SER A 53 15.33 -10.38 -4.63
N LEU A 54 14.39 -10.72 -3.75
CA LEU A 54 14.03 -9.89 -2.60
C LEU A 54 15.22 -9.69 -1.64
N ALA A 55 16.00 -10.75 -1.39
CA ALA A 55 17.19 -10.66 -0.55
C ALA A 55 18.26 -9.72 -1.14
N GLU A 56 18.40 -9.72 -2.46
CA GLU A 56 19.34 -8.82 -3.15
C GLU A 56 18.85 -7.36 -3.13
N GLN A 57 17.56 -7.13 -3.41
CA GLN A 57 16.94 -5.81 -3.29
C GLN A 57 17.11 -5.23 -1.87
N ALA A 58 16.92 -6.06 -0.84
CA ALA A 58 17.14 -5.66 0.55
C ALA A 58 18.62 -5.31 0.83
N ARG A 59 19.57 -6.05 0.24
CA ARG A 59 21.01 -5.76 0.33
C ARG A 59 21.35 -4.40 -0.27
N VAL A 60 20.83 -4.11 -1.47
CA VAL A 60 21.05 -2.82 -2.16
C VAL A 60 20.50 -1.66 -1.34
N LEU A 61 19.28 -1.77 -0.81
CA LEU A 61 18.66 -0.72 0.03
C LEU A 61 19.45 -0.47 1.32
N ARG A 62 19.99 -1.51 1.95
CA ARG A 62 20.84 -1.38 3.14
C ARG A 62 22.11 -0.59 2.82
N ASN A 63 22.76 -0.89 1.70
CA ASN A 63 24.01 -0.24 1.31
C ASN A 63 23.81 1.23 0.86
N ARG A 64 22.62 1.58 0.37
CA ARG A 64 22.25 2.96 0.00
C ARG A 64 21.98 3.90 1.18
N ARG A 65 21.81 3.35 2.38
CA ARG A 65 21.57 4.11 3.62
C ARG A 65 22.85 4.43 4.39
N VAL A 66 24.02 4.15 3.81
CA VAL A 66 25.35 4.49 4.32
C VAL A 66 25.92 5.66 3.53
#